data_AF-A0A1K2I9L3-F1
#
_entry.id   AF-A0A1K2I9L3-F1
#
_cell.length_a   1.000
_cell.length_b   1.000
_cell.length_c   1.000
_cell.angle_alpha   90.00
_cell.angle_beta   90.00
_cell.angle_gamma   90.00
#
_symmetry.space_group_name_H-M   'P 1'
#
loop_
_entity.id
_entity.type
_entity.pdbx_description
1 polymer ?
#
loop_
_entity_poly.entity_id
_entity_poly.type
_entity_poly.pdbx_seq_one_letter_code
_entity_poly.pdbx_strand_id
1 'polypeptide(L)'
;MKKIGILTLQGNFNYGNRLQNYALEQVVLSLNYDVDTLVLPEKKKIRLKKTILKLMYHFSKRKKQYLKMLKAKTPILTPFTKAYLHSRQFDKANLKSYTAFFVGSDQVWNPSYTGNDTRYFLDFAPRKKRFAYAASFGVSNIPAQFHSNYRKYLNDMHKISVREEQGINIINSLSDAKAELIADPTLLLSQKKWNELANKVDIKFTGNYVLIYTLSSLSPDKYSKIKEYAESKNAKIITILGDEYNPDYWIPSPFEFLYAIKNATSVFTDSFHCTVFSIIFNTPFIIFNRSNGEMISRIDTLLAYFGFQRNKFSTQTNINDVLSKTSFTGVAKVLAKEKAKGYVFIQDCLASV
;
A
#
# COMPACT_ATOMS: atom_id res chain seq x y z
N MET A 1 -5.10 -27.22 -9.14
CA MET A 1 -6.30 -26.66 -8.49
C MET A 1 -6.87 -25.56 -9.39
N LYS A 2 -8.01 -24.94 -9.04
CA LYS A 2 -8.49 -23.73 -9.74
C LYS A 2 -7.48 -22.61 -9.51
N LYS A 3 -7.20 -21.81 -10.55
CA LYS A 3 -6.11 -20.81 -10.54
C LYS A 3 -6.63 -19.38 -10.62
N ILE A 4 -6.10 -18.50 -9.78
CA ILE A 4 -6.47 -17.08 -9.67
C ILE A 4 -5.30 -16.19 -10.09
N GLY A 5 -5.58 -15.17 -10.91
CA GLY A 5 -4.58 -14.19 -11.31
C GLY A 5 -4.73 -12.90 -10.52
N ILE A 6 -3.68 -12.42 -9.86
CA ILE A 6 -3.69 -11.12 -9.18
C ILE A 6 -2.89 -10.12 -10.02
N LEU A 7 -3.47 -8.96 -10.30
CA LEU A 7 -2.76 -7.84 -10.88
C LEU A 7 -2.74 -6.66 -9.91
N THR A 8 -1.55 -6.19 -9.55
CA THR A 8 -1.37 -5.02 -8.67
C THR A 8 -0.03 -4.33 -8.95
N LEU A 9 0.25 -3.24 -8.23
CA LEU A 9 1.51 -2.50 -8.32
C LEU A 9 2.68 -3.37 -7.85
N GLN A 10 3.72 -3.42 -8.68
CA GLN A 10 4.85 -4.34 -8.53
C GLN A 10 6.14 -3.72 -8.03
N GLY A 11 6.09 -2.47 -7.57
CA GLY A 11 7.28 -1.73 -7.21
C GLY A 11 8.14 -2.48 -6.18
N ASN A 12 9.22 -3.12 -6.64
CA ASN A 12 10.27 -3.71 -5.80
C ASN A 12 11.08 -2.63 -5.04
N PHE A 13 10.48 -1.47 -4.79
CA PHE A 13 11.04 -0.34 -4.05
C PHE A 13 10.04 0.21 -3.02
N ASN A 14 8.86 -0.40 -2.94
CA ASN A 14 7.77 0.02 -2.06
C ASN A 14 7.31 -1.17 -1.20
N TYR A 15 7.47 -1.06 0.13
CA TYR A 15 7.09 -2.13 1.07
C TYR A 15 5.60 -2.44 1.01
N GLY A 16 4.76 -1.41 0.91
CA GLY A 16 3.32 -1.54 0.80
C GLY A 16 2.89 -2.40 -0.39
N ASN A 17 3.40 -2.09 -1.58
CA ASN A 17 3.12 -2.83 -2.81
C ASN A 17 3.42 -4.34 -2.67
N ARG A 18 4.49 -4.71 -1.96
CA ARG A 18 4.89 -6.12 -1.80
C ARG A 18 4.09 -6.82 -0.71
N LEU A 19 3.90 -6.17 0.43
CA LEU A 19 3.24 -6.77 1.59
C LEU A 19 1.72 -6.93 1.40
N GLN A 20 1.05 -5.97 0.74
CA GLN A 20 -0.38 -6.13 0.40
C GLN A 20 -0.61 -7.25 -0.63
N ASN A 21 0.30 -7.39 -1.60
CA ASN A 21 0.22 -8.45 -2.60
C ASN A 21 0.43 -9.82 -1.96
N TYR A 22 1.44 -9.92 -1.09
CA TYR A 22 1.67 -11.12 -0.29
C TYR A 22 0.41 -11.48 0.51
N ALA A 23 -0.20 -10.51 1.17
CA ALA A 23 -1.39 -10.76 1.98
C ALA A 23 -2.56 -11.31 1.16
N LEU A 24 -2.82 -10.75 -0.03
CA LEU A 24 -3.88 -11.24 -0.90
C LEU A 24 -3.58 -12.64 -1.46
N GLU A 25 -2.33 -12.91 -1.86
CA GLU A 25 -1.91 -14.26 -2.28
C GLU A 25 -2.14 -15.29 -1.16
N GLN A 26 -1.75 -14.98 0.08
CA GLN A 26 -1.93 -15.89 1.21
C GLN A 26 -3.41 -16.17 1.50
N VAL A 27 -4.28 -15.19 1.34
CA VAL A 27 -5.73 -15.38 1.50
C VAL A 27 -6.27 -16.30 0.42
N VAL A 28 -5.91 -16.08 -0.85
CA VAL A 28 -6.33 -16.95 -1.97
C VAL A 28 -5.83 -18.39 -1.77
N LEU A 29 -4.57 -18.57 -1.38
CA LEU A 29 -4.00 -19.88 -1.08
C LEU A 29 -4.74 -20.58 0.08
N SER A 30 -5.12 -19.84 1.12
CA SER A 30 -5.89 -20.38 2.25
C SER A 30 -7.30 -20.85 1.88
N LEU A 31 -7.84 -20.37 0.76
CA LEU A 31 -9.12 -20.79 0.18
C LEU A 31 -8.98 -21.98 -0.78
N ASN A 32 -7.82 -22.65 -0.81
CA ASN A 32 -7.53 -23.82 -1.64
C ASN A 32 -7.53 -23.54 -3.16
N TYR A 33 -7.07 -22.35 -3.55
CA TYR A 33 -6.82 -21.97 -4.94
C TYR A 33 -5.31 -21.80 -5.20
N ASP A 34 -4.89 -22.11 -6.43
CA ASP A 34 -3.57 -21.70 -6.92
C ASP A 34 -3.61 -20.21 -7.25
N VAL A 35 -2.49 -19.51 -7.09
CA VAL A 35 -2.40 -18.07 -7.37
C VAL A 35 -1.15 -17.73 -8.18
N ASP A 36 -1.29 -16.80 -9.13
CA ASP A 36 -0.18 -16.16 -9.80
C ASP A 36 -0.36 -14.63 -9.71
N THR A 37 0.66 -13.89 -9.25
CA THR A 37 0.75 -12.44 -9.43
C THR A 37 1.24 -12.14 -10.85
N LEU A 38 0.41 -11.51 -11.66
CA LEU A 38 0.67 -11.19 -13.05
C LEU A 38 1.59 -9.98 -13.19
N VAL A 39 2.78 -10.19 -13.73
CA VAL A 39 3.80 -9.17 -13.97
C VAL A 39 3.60 -8.52 -15.32
N LEU A 40 3.17 -7.26 -15.36
CA LEU A 40 3.03 -6.56 -16.63
C LEU A 40 4.42 -6.25 -17.21
N PRO A 41 4.64 -6.45 -18.51
CA PRO A 41 5.88 -6.04 -19.14
C PRO A 41 6.06 -4.53 -19.00
N GLU A 42 7.30 -4.09 -18.75
CA GLU A 42 7.63 -2.68 -18.79
C GLU A 42 7.22 -2.11 -20.15
N LYS A 43 6.46 -1.00 -20.15
CA LYS A 43 6.18 -0.27 -21.40
C LYS A 43 7.54 0.13 -21.99
N LYS A 44 7.88 -0.41 -23.18
CA LYS A 44 9.09 0.01 -23.91
C LYS A 44 9.10 1.54 -23.96
N LYS A 45 10.14 2.18 -23.44
CA LYS A 45 10.31 3.63 -23.51
C LYS A 45 10.24 4.03 -24.99
N ILE A 46 9.19 4.75 -25.38
CA ILE A 46 9.17 5.45 -26.66
C ILE A 46 10.39 6.38 -26.64
N ARG A 47 11.34 6.16 -27.56
CA ARG A 47 12.49 7.05 -27.79
C ARG A 47 11.95 8.40 -28.28
N LEU A 48 11.58 9.30 -27.37
CA LEU A 48 11.30 10.69 -27.75
C LEU A 48 12.61 11.35 -28.20
N LYS A 49 12.60 11.94 -29.40
CA LYS A 49 13.73 12.66 -30.00
C LYS A 49 14.21 13.80 -29.06
N LYS A 50 15.52 14.03 -29.08
CA LYS A 50 16.36 14.85 -28.17
C LYS A 50 16.05 16.37 -28.08
N THR A 51 14.85 16.87 -28.37
CA THR A 51 14.64 18.32 -28.61
C THR A 51 14.00 19.11 -27.45
N ILE A 52 13.65 18.48 -26.30
CA ILE A 52 12.94 19.16 -25.18
C ILE A 52 13.86 19.39 -23.95
N LEU A 53 15.17 19.50 -24.16
CA LEU A 53 16.16 19.41 -23.07
C LEU A 53 16.27 20.63 -22.11
N LYS A 54 15.58 21.75 -22.34
CA LYS A 54 15.76 22.97 -21.51
C LYS A 54 14.71 23.19 -20.40
N LEU A 55 13.53 22.57 -20.45
CA LEU A 55 12.58 22.54 -19.30
C LEU A 55 12.94 21.48 -18.24
N MET A 56 13.96 20.66 -18.51
CA MET A 56 14.25 19.42 -17.76
C MET A 56 15.07 19.63 -16.48
N TYR A 57 15.58 20.82 -16.16
CA TYR A 57 16.57 20.99 -15.08
C TYR A 57 15.97 20.77 -13.67
N HIS A 58 14.78 21.27 -13.36
CA HIS A 58 14.10 20.98 -12.08
C HIS A 58 13.45 19.59 -12.05
N PHE A 59 12.95 19.10 -13.18
CA PHE A 59 12.52 17.71 -13.34
C PHE A 59 13.70 16.73 -13.22
N SER A 60 14.95 17.16 -13.44
CA SER A 60 16.14 16.31 -13.37
C SER A 60 16.49 15.91 -11.94
N LYS A 61 16.38 16.81 -10.95
CA LYS A 61 16.76 16.50 -9.55
C LYS A 61 15.78 15.51 -8.93
N ARG A 62 14.48 15.74 -9.03
CA ARG A 62 13.45 14.83 -8.50
C ARG A 62 13.51 13.47 -9.19
N LYS A 63 13.66 13.44 -10.52
CA LYS A 63 13.84 12.20 -11.28
C LYS A 63 15.15 11.49 -10.90
N LYS A 64 16.25 12.22 -10.70
CA LYS A 64 17.53 11.67 -10.26
C LYS A 64 17.42 11.06 -8.86
N GLN A 65 16.77 11.75 -7.92
CA GLN A 65 16.52 11.21 -6.57
C GLN A 65 15.64 9.96 -6.62
N TYR A 66 14.56 9.99 -7.41
CA TYR A 66 13.72 8.82 -7.62
C TYR A 66 14.50 7.63 -8.20
N LEU A 67 15.32 7.85 -9.25
CA LEU A 67 16.15 6.79 -9.83
C LEU A 67 17.21 6.26 -8.85
N LYS A 68 17.81 7.12 -8.02
CA LYS A 68 18.73 6.69 -6.96
C LYS A 68 18.02 5.83 -5.92
N MET A 69 16.83 6.27 -5.47
CA MET A 69 15.98 5.51 -4.55
C MET A 69 15.61 4.14 -5.15
N LEU A 70 15.18 4.10 -6.41
CA LEU A 70 14.90 2.84 -7.11
C LEU A 70 16.13 1.92 -7.14
N LYS A 71 17.29 2.45 -7.53
CA LYS A 71 18.54 1.69 -7.61
C LYS A 71 18.95 1.13 -6.24
N ALA A 72 18.72 1.88 -5.17
CA ALA A 72 19.08 1.49 -3.82
C ALA A 72 18.11 0.48 -3.21
N LYS A 73 16.79 0.66 -3.38
CA LYS A 73 15.77 -0.23 -2.79
C LYS A 73 15.55 -1.51 -3.57
N THR A 74 15.61 -1.47 -4.91
CA THR A 74 15.26 -2.62 -5.76
C THR A 74 16.03 -3.89 -5.40
N PRO A 75 17.36 -3.86 -5.25
CA PRO A 75 18.12 -5.05 -4.90
C PRO A 75 17.76 -5.65 -3.53
N ILE A 76 17.30 -4.82 -2.59
CA ILE A 76 16.99 -5.22 -1.21
C ILE A 76 15.59 -5.83 -1.10
N LEU A 77 14.62 -5.33 -1.86
CA LEU A 77 13.24 -5.83 -1.82
C LEU A 77 12.97 -6.95 -2.83
N THR A 78 13.75 -7.05 -3.91
CA THR A 78 13.57 -8.10 -4.95
C THR A 78 13.66 -9.54 -4.40
N PRO A 79 14.57 -9.87 -3.46
CA PRO A 79 14.64 -11.21 -2.87
C PRO A 79 13.30 -11.65 -2.23
N PHE A 80 12.60 -10.75 -1.55
CA PHE A 80 11.26 -11.03 -1.01
C PHE A 80 10.29 -11.41 -2.13
N THR A 81 10.23 -10.62 -3.22
CA THR A 81 9.35 -10.91 -4.35
C THR A 81 9.63 -12.28 -4.95
N LYS A 82 10.90 -12.65 -5.14
CA LYS A 82 11.27 -13.93 -5.75
C LYS A 82 10.93 -15.13 -4.86
N ALA A 83 11.06 -14.99 -3.54
CA ALA A 83 10.89 -16.09 -2.60
C ALA A 83 9.46 -16.22 -2.03
N TYR A 84 8.66 -15.15 -2.03
CA TYR A 84 7.38 -15.11 -1.31
C TYR A 84 6.17 -14.73 -2.18
N LEU A 85 6.37 -14.39 -3.46
CA LEU A 85 5.27 -14.09 -4.38
C LEU A 85 5.32 -15.02 -5.59
N HIS A 86 4.17 -15.55 -5.98
CA HIS A 86 4.01 -16.41 -7.16
C HIS A 86 3.97 -15.55 -8.43
N SER A 87 5.08 -14.88 -8.73
CA SER A 87 5.14 -13.92 -9.84
C SER A 87 5.23 -14.63 -11.19
N ARG A 88 4.29 -14.34 -12.10
CA ARG A 88 4.28 -14.85 -13.48
C ARG A 88 4.17 -13.70 -14.48
N GLN A 89 5.00 -13.72 -15.51
CA GLN A 89 4.89 -12.73 -16.59
C GLN A 89 3.49 -12.77 -17.22
N PHE A 90 2.92 -11.59 -17.41
CA PHE A 90 1.63 -11.45 -18.08
C PHE A 90 1.77 -11.91 -19.52
N ASP A 91 1.06 -12.99 -19.84
CA ASP A 91 0.99 -13.56 -21.17
C ASP A 91 -0.48 -13.77 -21.53
N LYS A 92 -0.92 -13.05 -22.58
CA LYS A 92 -2.31 -13.06 -23.03
C LYS A 92 -2.77 -14.44 -23.51
N ALA A 93 -1.86 -15.27 -24.02
CA ALA A 93 -2.21 -16.59 -24.55
C ALA A 93 -2.67 -17.56 -23.45
N ASN A 94 -2.10 -17.44 -22.25
CA ASN A 94 -2.32 -18.37 -21.14
C ASN A 94 -3.45 -17.96 -20.18
N LEU A 95 -4.13 -16.84 -20.44
CA LEU A 95 -5.17 -16.29 -19.56
C LEU A 95 -6.43 -17.17 -19.47
N LYS A 96 -6.69 -18.03 -20.46
CA LYS A 96 -7.87 -18.92 -20.46
C LYS A 96 -7.84 -19.95 -19.32
N SER A 97 -6.66 -20.28 -18.81
CA SER A 97 -6.46 -21.25 -17.72
C SER A 97 -6.89 -20.75 -16.34
N TYR A 98 -7.11 -19.43 -16.19
CA TYR A 98 -7.50 -18.83 -14.92
C TYR A 98 -9.00 -18.87 -14.71
N THR A 99 -9.41 -19.24 -13.49
CA THR A 99 -10.80 -19.22 -13.04
C THR A 99 -11.30 -17.78 -12.90
N ALA A 100 -10.51 -16.91 -12.28
CA ALA A 100 -10.83 -15.51 -12.09
C ALA A 100 -9.57 -14.64 -11.95
N PHE A 101 -9.77 -13.33 -12.02
CA PHE A 101 -8.74 -12.34 -11.83
C PHE A 101 -9.17 -11.30 -10.79
N PHE A 102 -8.24 -10.92 -9.93
CA PHE A 102 -8.38 -9.79 -9.03
C PHE A 102 -7.40 -8.69 -9.45
N VAL A 103 -7.89 -7.46 -9.57
CA VAL A 103 -7.03 -6.30 -9.36
C VAL A 103 -6.89 -6.16 -7.85
N GLY A 104 -5.65 -6.24 -7.37
CA GLY A 104 -5.34 -6.19 -5.95
C GLY A 104 -5.52 -4.79 -5.35
N SER A 105 -5.14 -4.66 -4.08
CA SER A 105 -5.17 -3.38 -3.39
C SER A 105 -4.07 -2.43 -3.90
N ASP A 106 -3.89 -1.34 -3.20
CA ASP A 106 -3.04 -0.22 -3.53
C ASP A 106 -3.56 0.66 -4.67
N GLN A 107 -2.81 1.69 -5.03
CA GLN A 107 -3.17 2.75 -5.97
C GLN A 107 -3.22 2.30 -7.45
N VAL A 108 -3.83 1.14 -7.71
CA VAL A 108 -3.98 0.50 -9.04
C VAL A 108 -4.87 1.27 -9.99
N TRP A 109 -5.79 2.10 -9.47
CA TRP A 109 -6.64 2.99 -10.26
C TRP A 109 -6.21 4.46 -10.14
N ASN A 110 -4.96 4.70 -9.76
CA ASN A 110 -4.39 6.04 -9.79
C ASN A 110 -3.87 6.35 -11.20
N PRO A 111 -4.46 7.33 -11.93
CA PRO A 111 -4.08 7.61 -13.31
C PRO A 111 -2.63 8.09 -13.43
N SER A 112 -2.07 8.73 -12.40
CA SER A 112 -0.68 9.20 -12.37
C SER A 112 0.33 8.07 -12.18
N TYR A 113 -0.07 6.92 -11.62
CA TYR A 113 0.82 5.78 -11.38
C TYR A 113 0.74 4.74 -12.47
N THR A 114 -0.47 4.39 -12.91
CA THR A 114 -0.66 3.34 -13.92
C THR A 114 -0.64 3.90 -15.35
N GLY A 115 -0.71 5.23 -15.51
CA GLY A 115 -0.83 5.86 -16.82
C GLY A 115 -2.11 5.45 -17.53
N ASN A 116 -3.18 5.23 -16.75
CA ASN A 116 -4.48 4.74 -17.21
C ASN A 116 -4.39 3.42 -18.00
N ASP A 117 -3.48 2.53 -17.60
CA ASP A 117 -3.35 1.21 -18.21
C ASP A 117 -4.58 0.36 -17.90
N THR A 118 -5.37 0.08 -18.93
CA THR A 118 -6.69 -0.54 -18.83
C THR A 118 -6.63 -1.97 -18.28
N ARG A 119 -5.45 -2.60 -18.31
CA ARG A 119 -5.23 -3.91 -17.71
C ARG A 119 -5.47 -3.91 -16.19
N TYR A 120 -5.31 -2.78 -15.50
CA TYR A 120 -5.69 -2.66 -14.07
C TYR A 120 -7.21 -2.66 -13.84
N PHE A 121 -8.03 -2.68 -14.90
CA PHE A 121 -9.46 -3.01 -14.85
C PHE A 121 -9.74 -4.41 -15.40
N LEU A 122 -8.70 -5.23 -15.57
CA LEU A 122 -8.77 -6.61 -16.02
C LEU A 122 -9.47 -6.76 -17.39
N ASP A 123 -9.38 -5.74 -18.24
CA ASP A 123 -10.05 -5.68 -19.54
C ASP A 123 -9.65 -6.81 -20.52
N PHE A 124 -8.55 -7.49 -20.22
CA PHE A 124 -8.07 -8.69 -20.91
C PHE A 124 -8.88 -9.97 -20.60
N ALA A 125 -9.69 -9.98 -19.54
CA ALA A 125 -10.47 -11.15 -19.10
C ALA A 125 -11.96 -10.98 -19.44
N PRO A 126 -12.77 -12.05 -19.49
CA PRO A 126 -14.23 -11.92 -19.59
C PRO A 126 -14.82 -11.19 -18.37
N ARG A 127 -15.86 -10.35 -18.57
CA ARG A 127 -16.46 -9.53 -17.49
C ARG A 127 -16.71 -10.32 -16.19
N LYS A 128 -17.35 -11.49 -16.28
CA LYS A 128 -17.65 -12.36 -15.13
C LYS A 128 -16.44 -12.77 -14.28
N LYS A 129 -15.22 -12.70 -14.83
CA LYS A 129 -13.96 -13.06 -14.16
C LYS A 129 -13.19 -11.87 -13.61
N ARG A 130 -13.74 -10.65 -13.66
CA ARG A 130 -13.05 -9.40 -13.29
C ARG A 130 -13.47 -8.93 -11.90
N PHE A 131 -12.58 -9.02 -10.92
CA PHE A 131 -12.84 -8.58 -9.55
C PHE A 131 -11.85 -7.52 -9.11
N ALA A 132 -12.29 -6.57 -8.28
CA ALA A 132 -11.39 -5.67 -7.57
C ALA A 132 -11.45 -5.96 -6.07
N TYR A 133 -10.30 -6.19 -5.46
CA TYR A 133 -10.17 -6.33 -4.02
C TYR A 133 -9.49 -5.11 -3.42
N ALA A 134 -10.21 -4.33 -2.60
CA ALA A 134 -9.68 -3.18 -1.86
C ALA A 134 -8.90 -2.19 -2.76
N ALA A 135 -9.31 -2.04 -4.02
CA ALA A 135 -8.63 -1.19 -4.99
C ALA A 135 -8.64 0.27 -4.52
N SER A 136 -7.62 1.03 -4.92
CA SER A 136 -7.47 2.42 -4.51
C SER A 136 -7.23 3.33 -5.71
N PHE A 137 -7.94 4.46 -5.73
CA PHE A 137 -7.68 5.56 -6.65
C PHE A 137 -6.56 6.44 -6.09
N GLY A 138 -6.54 6.62 -4.76
CA GLY A 138 -5.58 7.46 -4.06
C GLY A 138 -5.50 8.90 -4.58
N VAL A 139 -6.61 9.40 -5.12
CA VAL A 139 -6.90 10.78 -5.50
C VAL A 139 -8.34 11.09 -5.08
N SER A 140 -8.67 12.37 -4.92
CA SER A 140 -10.04 12.83 -4.66
C SER A 140 -10.94 12.74 -5.88
N ASN A 141 -10.37 12.94 -7.07
CA ASN A 141 -11.10 13.00 -8.31
C ASN A 141 -10.27 12.46 -9.47
N ILE A 142 -10.95 11.85 -10.43
CA ILE A 142 -10.33 11.45 -11.69
C ILE A 142 -10.35 12.65 -12.64
N PRO A 143 -9.25 12.95 -13.36
CA PRO A 143 -9.25 13.99 -14.38
C PRO A 143 -10.33 13.73 -15.45
N ALA A 144 -11.02 14.79 -15.90
CA ALA A 144 -12.16 14.71 -16.83
C ALA A 144 -11.85 13.90 -18.10
N GLN A 145 -10.64 14.03 -18.65
CA GLN A 145 -10.18 13.27 -19.82
C GLN A 145 -10.21 11.74 -19.66
N PHE A 146 -10.25 11.22 -18.42
CA PHE A 146 -10.33 9.78 -18.15
C PHE A 146 -11.73 9.32 -17.75
N HIS A 147 -12.71 10.21 -17.55
CA HIS A 147 -14.03 9.86 -17.04
C HIS A 147 -14.75 8.81 -17.89
N SER A 148 -14.74 8.95 -19.22
CA SER A 148 -15.41 8.00 -20.13
C SER A 148 -14.80 6.59 -20.04
N ASN A 149 -13.47 6.51 -19.95
CA ASN A 149 -12.75 5.26 -19.78
C ASN A 149 -13.05 4.63 -18.42
N TYR A 150 -12.95 5.40 -17.33
CA TYR A 150 -13.25 4.90 -15.99
C TYR A 150 -14.72 4.42 -15.90
N ARG A 151 -15.68 5.20 -16.42
CA ARG A 151 -17.10 4.79 -16.49
C ARG A 151 -17.26 3.42 -17.15
N LYS A 152 -16.69 3.26 -18.35
CA LYS A 152 -16.75 2.00 -19.10
C LYS A 152 -16.12 0.86 -18.30
N TYR A 153 -14.90 1.04 -17.82
CA TYR A 153 -14.14 -0.05 -17.21
C TYR A 153 -14.67 -0.44 -15.82
N LEU A 154 -15.18 0.51 -15.05
CA LEU A 154 -15.85 0.21 -13.77
C LEU A 154 -17.15 -0.57 -13.97
N ASN A 155 -17.99 -0.16 -14.93
CA ASN A 155 -19.22 -0.88 -15.30
C ASN A 155 -18.94 -2.29 -15.86
N ASP A 156 -17.73 -2.53 -16.34
CA ASP A 156 -17.28 -3.80 -16.90
C ASP A 156 -16.75 -4.79 -15.85
N MET A 157 -16.52 -4.35 -14.61
CA MET A 157 -16.10 -5.20 -13.50
C MET A 157 -17.28 -6.02 -12.99
N HIS A 158 -17.04 -7.28 -12.59
CA HIS A 158 -18.11 -8.12 -12.06
C HIS A 158 -18.47 -7.77 -10.61
N LYS A 159 -17.46 -7.62 -9.76
CA LYS A 159 -17.61 -7.11 -8.38
C LYS A 159 -16.44 -6.21 -8.04
N ILE A 160 -16.72 -5.13 -7.31
CA ILE A 160 -15.73 -4.14 -6.91
C ILE A 160 -15.74 -3.99 -5.39
N SER A 161 -14.56 -3.98 -4.80
CA SER A 161 -14.35 -3.39 -3.50
C SER A 161 -13.19 -2.39 -3.53
N VAL A 162 -13.29 -1.37 -2.67
CA VAL A 162 -12.32 -0.30 -2.50
C VAL A 162 -12.01 -0.11 -1.02
N ARG A 163 -10.84 0.43 -0.70
CA ARG A 163 -10.38 0.58 0.70
C ARG A 163 -10.58 1.96 1.33
N GLU A 164 -11.25 2.85 0.61
CA GLU A 164 -11.43 4.24 1.00
C GLU A 164 -12.80 4.76 0.57
N GLU A 165 -13.44 5.55 1.44
CA GLU A 165 -14.77 6.15 1.18
C GLU A 165 -14.77 6.99 -0.10
N GLN A 166 -13.66 7.70 -0.35
CA GLN A 166 -13.49 8.47 -1.57
C GLN A 166 -13.56 7.61 -2.83
N GLY A 167 -13.14 6.34 -2.76
CA GLY A 167 -13.26 5.41 -3.88
C GLY A 167 -14.71 5.07 -4.19
N ILE A 168 -15.55 4.91 -3.17
CA ILE A 168 -17.00 4.72 -3.34
C ILE A 168 -17.60 5.95 -4.05
N ASN A 169 -17.25 7.14 -3.60
CA ASN A 169 -17.74 8.40 -4.19
C ASN A 169 -17.32 8.56 -5.65
N ILE A 170 -16.07 8.21 -6.00
CA ILE A 170 -15.59 8.24 -7.38
C ILE A 170 -16.38 7.25 -8.26
N ILE A 171 -16.62 6.04 -7.78
CA ILE A 171 -17.36 5.01 -8.54
C ILE A 171 -18.81 5.45 -8.78
N ASN A 172 -19.49 5.93 -7.73
CA ASN A 172 -20.88 6.39 -7.81
C ASN A 172 -21.05 7.61 -8.73
N SER A 173 -20.06 8.50 -8.79
CA SER A 173 -20.11 9.69 -9.65
C SER A 173 -19.77 9.40 -11.12
N LEU A 174 -18.90 8.42 -11.36
CA LEU A 174 -18.41 8.12 -12.72
C LEU A 174 -19.15 6.96 -13.39
N SER A 175 -19.86 6.10 -12.66
CA SER A 175 -20.37 4.83 -13.18
C SER A 175 -21.63 4.37 -12.46
N ASP A 176 -22.27 3.32 -13.00
CA ASP A 176 -23.46 2.68 -12.41
C ASP A 176 -23.07 1.42 -11.60
N ALA A 177 -21.78 1.14 -11.52
CA ALA A 177 -21.23 0.03 -10.77
C ALA A 177 -21.42 0.24 -9.26
N LYS A 178 -21.60 -0.86 -8.54
CA LYS A 178 -21.63 -0.86 -7.08
C LYS A 178 -20.29 -1.35 -6.55
N ALA A 179 -19.83 -0.70 -5.49
CA ALA A 179 -18.59 -1.07 -4.81
C ALA A 179 -18.82 -1.23 -3.31
N GLU A 180 -18.11 -2.18 -2.72
CA GLU A 180 -18.08 -2.38 -1.28
C GLU A 180 -16.84 -1.74 -0.67
N LEU A 181 -17.01 -1.09 0.47
CA LEU A 181 -15.89 -0.57 1.24
C LEU A 181 -15.26 -1.68 2.08
N ILE A 182 -14.05 -2.13 1.77
CA ILE A 182 -13.38 -3.26 2.42
C ILE A 182 -11.94 -2.91 2.78
N ALA A 183 -11.48 -3.40 3.92
CA ALA A 183 -10.11 -3.24 4.38
C ALA A 183 -9.05 -3.81 3.41
N ASP A 184 -7.87 -3.17 3.42
CA ASP A 184 -6.68 -3.62 2.69
C ASP A 184 -6.33 -5.09 3.02
N PRO A 185 -5.85 -5.91 2.06
CA PRO A 185 -5.60 -7.33 2.29
C PRO A 185 -4.59 -7.59 3.41
N THR A 186 -3.72 -6.63 3.72
CA THR A 186 -2.80 -6.73 4.87
C THR A 186 -3.51 -6.97 6.21
N LEU A 187 -4.73 -6.46 6.38
CA LEU A 187 -5.55 -6.62 7.58
C LEU A 187 -6.28 -7.98 7.63
N LEU A 188 -6.25 -8.76 6.54
CA LEU A 188 -6.86 -10.11 6.49
C LEU A 188 -5.97 -11.19 7.11
N LEU A 189 -4.66 -10.94 7.20
CA LEU A 189 -3.73 -11.86 7.84
C LEU A 189 -3.68 -11.62 9.34
N SER A 190 -3.49 -12.69 10.10
CA SER A 190 -3.39 -12.61 11.55
C SER A 190 -2.08 -11.92 11.98
N GLN A 191 -2.10 -11.27 13.14
CA GLN A 191 -0.88 -10.73 13.75
C GLN A 191 0.20 -11.81 13.92
N LYS A 192 -0.20 -13.06 14.24
CA LYS A 192 0.72 -14.21 14.29
C LYS A 192 1.45 -14.42 12.96
N LYS A 193 0.74 -14.35 11.83
CA LYS A 193 1.36 -14.52 10.50
C LYS A 193 2.36 -13.42 10.18
N TRP A 194 2.04 -12.18 10.55
CA TRP A 194 2.97 -11.07 10.39
C TRP A 194 4.18 -11.16 11.32
N ASN A 195 3.98 -11.66 12.55
CA ASN A 195 5.07 -11.95 13.49
C ASN A 195 6.02 -13.04 12.96
N GLU A 196 5.51 -14.08 12.30
CA GLU A 196 6.34 -15.11 11.64
C GLU A 196 7.28 -14.47 10.62
N LEU A 197 6.81 -13.52 9.80
CA LEU A 197 7.66 -12.83 8.83
C LEU A 197 8.63 -11.86 9.50
N ALA A 198 8.16 -11.06 10.45
CA ALA A 198 8.99 -10.09 11.16
C ALA A 198 10.15 -10.76 11.90
N ASN A 199 9.94 -11.96 12.45
CA ASN A 199 10.94 -12.68 13.23
C ASN A 199 11.94 -13.48 12.38
N LYS A 200 11.88 -13.42 11.03
CA LYS A 200 12.86 -14.06 10.13
C LYS A 200 14.16 -13.26 9.97
N VAL A 201 14.31 -12.18 10.73
CA VAL A 201 15.47 -11.29 10.61
C VAL A 201 16.55 -11.66 11.60
N ASP A 202 17.80 -11.47 11.19
CA ASP A 202 18.96 -11.64 12.07
C ASP A 202 19.36 -10.34 12.80
N ILE A 203 18.66 -9.23 12.53
CA ILE A 203 18.91 -7.94 13.17
C ILE A 203 18.28 -7.86 14.57
N LYS A 204 19.00 -7.24 15.51
CA LYS A 204 18.47 -6.88 16.83
C LYS A 204 18.78 -5.42 17.13
N PHE A 205 17.74 -4.61 17.31
CA PHE A 205 17.89 -3.25 17.81
C PHE A 205 18.12 -3.29 19.32
N THR A 206 19.21 -2.68 19.79
CA THR A 206 19.51 -2.57 21.22
C THR A 206 18.99 -1.25 21.78
N GLY A 207 18.20 -1.34 22.86
CA GLY A 207 17.57 -0.20 23.51
C GLY A 207 16.31 0.29 22.80
N ASN A 208 15.72 1.36 23.36
CA ASN A 208 14.54 2.00 22.80
C ASN A 208 14.88 2.73 21.49
N TYR A 209 13.95 2.73 20.55
CA TYR A 209 14.06 3.56 19.36
C TYR A 209 12.69 4.03 18.88
N VAL A 210 12.68 5.21 18.29
CA VAL A 210 11.56 5.69 17.48
C VAL A 210 11.88 5.47 16.01
N LEU A 211 10.86 5.05 15.25
CA LEU A 211 11.00 4.79 13.83
C LEU A 211 10.39 5.92 13.02
N ILE A 212 11.15 6.49 12.09
CA ILE A 212 10.66 7.44 11.11
C ILE A 212 10.60 6.75 9.75
N TYR A 213 9.43 6.77 9.12
CA TYR A 213 9.27 6.36 7.73
C TYR A 213 8.24 7.23 7.01
N THR A 214 8.70 8.17 6.19
CA THR A 214 7.83 9.06 5.41
C THR A 214 8.13 8.91 3.92
N LEU A 215 7.10 9.03 3.08
CA LEU A 215 7.22 9.09 1.62
C LEU A 215 7.39 10.53 1.14
N SER A 216 6.87 11.51 1.89
CA SER A 216 7.16 12.93 1.70
C SER A 216 8.34 13.39 2.55
N SER A 217 8.92 14.54 2.18
CA SER A 217 9.96 15.18 2.97
C SER A 217 9.43 15.58 4.35
N LEU A 218 10.24 15.34 5.37
CA LEU A 218 9.93 15.73 6.74
C LEU A 218 10.50 17.13 7.00
N SER A 219 9.64 18.07 7.40
CA SER A 219 10.09 19.43 7.70
C SER A 219 10.96 19.49 8.97
N PRO A 220 11.91 20.43 9.06
CA PRO A 220 12.75 20.59 10.26
C PRO A 220 11.95 20.69 11.56
N ASP A 221 10.86 21.46 11.58
CA ASP A 221 9.97 21.57 12.75
C ASP A 221 9.37 20.24 13.19
N LYS A 222 8.93 19.40 12.24
CA LYS A 222 8.37 18.07 12.57
C LYS A 222 9.48 17.17 13.11
N TYR A 223 10.67 17.23 12.53
CA TYR A 223 11.82 16.46 12.99
C TYR A 223 12.26 16.89 14.40
N SER A 224 12.28 18.19 14.72
CA SER A 224 12.61 18.69 16.06
C SER A 224 11.68 18.10 17.13
N LYS A 225 10.37 18.13 16.88
CA LYS A 225 9.37 17.55 17.80
C LYS A 225 9.54 16.04 17.98
N ILE A 226 9.91 15.31 16.93
CA ILE A 226 10.22 13.87 17.04
C ILE A 226 11.48 13.66 17.88
N LYS A 227 12.50 14.50 17.68
CA LYS A 227 13.77 14.43 18.41
C LYS A 227 13.57 14.68 19.90
N GLU A 228 12.84 15.74 20.27
CA GLU A 228 12.47 16.04 21.65
C GLU A 228 11.70 14.86 22.30
N TYR A 229 10.76 14.26 21.56
CA TYR A 229 10.06 13.07 22.03
C TYR A 229 11.01 11.88 22.23
N ALA A 230 11.90 11.60 21.26
CA ALA A 230 12.85 10.50 21.33
C ALA A 230 13.79 10.65 22.54
N GLU A 231 14.30 11.85 22.79
CA GLU A 231 15.12 12.20 23.96
C GLU A 231 14.33 11.94 25.26
N SER A 232 13.07 12.37 25.33
CA SER A 232 12.21 12.12 26.50
C SER A 232 11.92 10.63 26.79
N LYS A 233 12.15 9.75 25.80
CA LYS A 233 12.00 8.29 25.91
C LYS A 233 13.33 7.54 26.01
N ASN A 234 14.45 8.27 26.09
CA ASN A 234 15.80 7.70 25.98
C ASN A 234 15.91 6.75 24.77
N ALA A 235 15.38 7.19 23.63
CA ALA A 235 15.20 6.38 22.43
C ALA A 235 16.08 6.92 21.29
N LYS A 236 16.71 6.02 20.54
CA LYS A 236 17.42 6.36 19.30
C LYS A 236 16.43 6.67 18.18
N ILE A 237 16.82 7.49 17.22
CA ILE A 237 16.02 7.71 16.00
C ILE A 237 16.54 6.80 14.90
N ILE A 238 15.66 5.96 14.35
CA ILE A 238 15.94 5.15 13.16
C ILE A 238 15.07 5.67 12.02
N THR A 239 15.70 6.07 10.92
CA THR A 239 14.99 6.59 9.75
C THR A 239 15.11 5.62 8.58
N ILE A 240 13.97 5.12 8.11
CA ILE A 240 13.86 4.30 6.90
C ILE A 240 13.78 5.21 5.68
N LEU A 241 14.53 4.86 4.64
CA LEU A 241 14.52 5.57 3.37
C LEU A 241 13.10 5.62 2.75
N GLY A 242 12.61 6.83 2.53
CA GLY A 242 11.36 7.15 1.84
C GLY A 242 11.46 7.15 0.32
N ASP A 243 10.69 8.03 -0.34
CA ASP A 243 10.76 8.23 -1.79
C ASP A 243 11.85 9.25 -2.19
N GLU A 244 12.28 10.09 -1.25
CA GLU A 244 13.42 10.98 -1.42
C GLU A 244 14.72 10.27 -0.99
N TYR A 245 15.67 10.16 -1.92
CA TYR A 245 16.93 9.47 -1.66
C TYR A 245 17.82 10.25 -0.69
N ASN A 246 18.17 9.62 0.43
CA ASN A 246 19.18 10.06 1.39
C ASN A 246 20.09 8.87 1.74
N PRO A 247 21.41 8.95 1.50
CA PRO A 247 22.33 7.85 1.78
C PRO A 247 22.46 7.50 3.27
N ASP A 248 22.10 8.40 4.18
CA ASP A 248 22.20 8.19 5.63
C ASP A 248 20.99 7.42 6.18
N TYR A 249 19.95 7.21 5.37
CA TYR A 249 18.74 6.51 5.79
C TYR A 249 18.84 5.02 5.48
N TRP A 250 18.36 4.22 6.43
CA TRP A 250 18.41 2.77 6.33
C TRP A 250 17.42 2.24 5.30
N ILE A 251 17.82 1.21 4.57
CA ILE A 251 16.97 0.52 3.60
C ILE A 251 16.75 -0.92 4.08
N PRO A 252 15.68 -1.20 4.83
CA PRO A 252 15.34 -2.55 5.24
C PRO A 252 14.86 -3.43 4.08
N SER A 253 14.99 -4.74 4.22
CA SER A 253 14.15 -5.73 3.55
C SER A 253 12.71 -5.68 4.06
N PRO A 254 11.73 -6.29 3.37
CA PRO A 254 10.35 -6.34 3.89
C PRO A 254 10.21 -7.01 5.27
N PHE A 255 11.08 -7.97 5.62
CA PHE A 255 11.09 -8.58 6.96
C PHE A 255 11.56 -7.58 8.01
N GLU A 256 12.67 -6.90 7.74
CA GLU A 256 13.25 -5.89 8.62
C GLU A 256 12.32 -4.67 8.77
N PHE A 257 11.57 -4.32 7.73
CA PHE A 257 10.54 -3.29 7.79
C PHE A 257 9.44 -3.65 8.81
N LEU A 258 8.91 -4.87 8.74
CA LEU A 258 7.93 -5.36 9.70
C LEU A 258 8.51 -5.43 11.12
N TYR A 259 9.73 -5.96 11.25
CA TYR A 259 10.42 -6.07 12.53
C TYR A 259 10.69 -4.71 13.18
N ALA A 260 11.11 -3.73 12.40
CA ALA A 260 11.38 -2.37 12.87
C ALA A 260 10.09 -1.66 13.32
N ILE A 261 8.97 -1.89 12.64
CA ILE A 261 7.68 -1.35 13.09
C ILE A 261 7.27 -2.03 14.40
N LYS A 262 7.26 -3.36 14.41
CA LYS A 262 6.81 -4.17 15.55
C LYS A 262 7.51 -3.79 16.86
N ASN A 263 8.82 -3.58 16.82
CA ASN A 263 9.63 -3.39 18.03
C ASN A 263 9.93 -1.91 18.34
N ALA A 264 9.38 -0.95 17.59
CA ALA A 264 9.61 0.47 17.86
C ALA A 264 8.89 0.92 19.14
N THR A 265 9.48 1.85 19.88
CA THR A 265 8.81 2.58 20.97
C THR A 265 7.64 3.40 20.42
N SER A 266 7.84 4.01 19.25
CA SER A 266 6.77 4.63 18.48
C SER A 266 7.16 4.83 17.01
N VAL A 267 6.17 4.97 16.15
CA VAL A 267 6.33 5.19 14.71
C VAL A 267 5.85 6.59 14.31
N PHE A 268 6.63 7.26 13.46
CA PHE A 268 6.29 8.54 12.85
C PHE A 268 6.26 8.37 11.34
N THR A 269 5.09 8.51 10.72
CA THR A 269 4.92 8.14 9.31
C THR A 269 3.91 9.00 8.57
N ASP A 270 3.96 9.01 7.24
CA ASP A 270 2.88 9.47 6.37
C ASP A 270 2.38 8.33 5.45
N SER A 271 2.80 7.09 5.74
CA SER A 271 2.59 5.92 4.91
C SER A 271 1.40 5.12 5.41
N PHE A 272 0.47 4.84 4.48
CA PHE A 272 -0.69 4.00 4.73
C PHE A 272 -0.29 2.64 5.30
N HIS A 273 0.62 1.92 4.64
CA HIS A 273 0.99 0.57 5.07
C HIS A 273 1.82 0.57 6.36
N CYS A 274 2.63 1.60 6.60
CA CYS A 274 3.31 1.73 7.89
C CYS A 274 2.31 1.89 9.03
N THR A 275 1.28 2.72 8.83
CA THR A 275 0.15 2.87 9.76
C THR A 275 -0.57 1.55 9.99
N VAL A 276 -0.93 0.83 8.91
CA VAL A 276 -1.54 -0.50 9.00
C VAL A 276 -0.71 -1.43 9.87
N PHE A 277 0.60 -1.52 9.64
CA PHE A 277 1.46 -2.42 10.42
C PHE A 277 1.65 -1.95 11.86
N SER A 278 1.68 -0.64 12.13
CA SER A 278 1.63 -0.12 13.50
C SER A 278 0.36 -0.55 14.23
N ILE A 279 -0.79 -0.52 13.56
CA ILE A 279 -2.07 -1.01 14.11
C ILE A 279 -2.00 -2.52 14.34
N ILE A 280 -1.56 -3.29 13.35
CA ILE A 280 -1.45 -4.76 13.45
C ILE A 280 -0.54 -5.18 14.60
N PHE A 281 0.60 -4.51 14.79
CA PHE A 281 1.58 -4.85 15.83
C PHE A 281 1.34 -4.16 17.17
N ASN A 282 0.29 -3.34 17.29
CA ASN A 282 0.01 -2.53 18.47
C ASN A 282 1.18 -1.59 18.84
N THR A 283 1.84 -1.02 17.83
CA THR A 283 2.96 -0.08 18.01
C THR A 283 2.42 1.35 18.01
N PRO A 284 2.61 2.16 19.08
CA PRO A 284 2.15 3.55 19.12
C PRO A 284 2.66 4.37 17.93
N PHE A 285 1.83 5.24 17.36
CA PHE A 285 2.18 5.95 16.13
C PHE A 285 1.61 7.37 16.04
N ILE A 286 2.28 8.22 15.26
CA ILE A 286 1.81 9.53 14.80
C ILE A 286 1.85 9.57 13.27
N ILE A 287 0.78 10.10 12.68
CA ILE A 287 0.65 10.21 11.22
C ILE A 287 0.73 11.66 10.79
N PHE A 288 1.65 11.94 9.88
CA PHE A 288 1.77 13.23 9.23
C PHE A 288 0.87 13.33 8.00
N ASN A 289 0.29 14.52 7.83
CA ASN A 289 -0.29 14.91 6.56
C ASN A 289 0.82 15.07 5.51
N ARG A 290 0.59 14.51 4.34
CA ARG A 290 1.37 14.84 3.15
C ARG A 290 0.96 16.22 2.65
N SER A 291 1.92 16.97 2.15
CA SER A 291 1.77 18.34 1.64
C SER A 291 0.70 18.53 0.56
N ASN A 292 0.23 17.45 -0.08
CA ASN A 292 -0.60 17.54 -1.28
C ASN A 292 -2.11 17.39 -1.01
N GLY A 293 -2.57 17.16 0.22
CA GLY A 293 -4.01 17.10 0.58
C GLY A 293 -4.82 15.93 -0.04
N GLU A 294 -4.42 15.40 -1.19
CA GLU A 294 -5.15 14.40 -1.97
C GLU A 294 -5.11 12.98 -1.37
N MET A 295 -4.26 12.75 -0.37
CA MET A 295 -4.07 11.43 0.26
C MET A 295 -4.91 11.22 1.53
N ILE A 296 -5.68 12.22 1.93
CA ILE A 296 -6.32 12.32 3.24
C ILE A 296 -7.36 11.19 3.45
N SER A 297 -8.14 10.82 2.43
CA SER A 297 -9.26 9.89 2.60
C SER A 297 -8.89 8.48 3.04
N ARG A 298 -7.75 7.93 2.57
CA ARG A 298 -7.39 6.52 2.80
C ARG A 298 -6.92 6.30 4.23
N ILE A 299 -6.04 7.18 4.69
CA ILE A 299 -5.58 7.19 6.07
C ILE A 299 -6.75 7.52 6.98
N ASP A 300 -7.59 8.49 6.64
CA ASP A 300 -8.73 8.85 7.49
C ASP A 300 -9.76 7.71 7.60
N THR A 301 -10.04 7.00 6.51
CA THR A 301 -10.90 5.79 6.53
C THR A 301 -10.29 4.73 7.45
N LEU A 302 -8.99 4.47 7.32
CA LEU A 302 -8.28 3.50 8.18
C LEU A 302 -8.33 3.92 9.65
N LEU A 303 -8.04 5.18 9.97
CA LEU A 303 -8.09 5.67 11.36
C LEU A 303 -9.50 5.64 11.93
N ALA A 304 -10.53 5.90 11.11
CA ALA A 304 -11.92 5.83 11.53
C ALA A 304 -12.34 4.41 11.92
N TYR A 305 -11.89 3.37 11.20
CA TYR A 305 -12.18 1.98 11.57
C TYR A 305 -11.69 1.63 12.98
N PHE A 306 -10.52 2.13 13.35
CA PHE A 306 -9.84 1.73 14.58
C PHE A 306 -9.92 2.78 15.71
N GLY A 307 -10.51 3.95 15.47
CA GLY A 307 -10.62 5.01 16.47
C GLY A 307 -9.31 5.79 16.72
N PHE A 308 -8.41 5.86 15.73
CA PHE A 308 -7.09 6.49 15.84
C PHE A 308 -7.01 7.89 15.22
N GLN A 309 -8.13 8.61 15.09
CA GLN A 309 -8.15 9.94 14.47
C GLN A 309 -7.25 10.95 15.22
N ARG A 310 -7.09 10.80 16.55
CA ARG A 310 -6.21 11.63 17.37
C ARG A 310 -4.72 11.45 17.05
N ASN A 311 -4.34 10.36 16.37
CA ASN A 311 -2.96 10.08 16.00
C ASN A 311 -2.51 10.91 14.78
N LYS A 312 -3.41 11.65 14.14
CA LYS A 312 -3.11 12.55 13.03
C LYS A 312 -2.49 13.85 13.55
N PHE A 313 -1.30 14.16 13.06
CA PHE A 313 -0.52 15.32 13.47
C PHE A 313 -1.11 16.63 12.94
N SER A 314 -1.16 17.62 13.83
CA SER A 314 -1.38 19.04 13.59
C SER A 314 -0.27 19.85 14.27
N THR A 315 -0.18 21.14 13.95
CA THR A 315 0.80 22.03 14.59
C THR A 315 0.60 22.13 16.11
N GLN A 316 -0.65 21.96 16.58
CA GLN A 316 -1.01 21.93 18.01
C GLN A 316 -0.88 20.54 18.66
N THR A 317 -0.45 19.51 17.93
CA THR A 317 -0.33 18.15 18.49
C THR A 317 0.77 18.07 19.54
N ASN A 318 0.40 17.67 20.75
CA ASN A 318 1.33 17.21 21.78
C ASN A 318 1.61 15.72 21.56
N ILE A 319 2.80 15.39 21.05
CA ILE A 319 3.19 14.01 20.71
C ILE A 319 3.16 13.10 21.94
N ASN A 320 3.64 13.59 23.10
CA ASN A 320 3.64 12.82 24.34
C ASN A 320 2.22 12.48 24.81
N ASP A 321 1.30 13.44 24.75
CA ASP A 321 -0.11 13.21 25.11
C ASP A 321 -0.77 12.18 24.21
N VAL A 322 -0.62 12.31 22.90
CA VAL A 322 -1.25 11.40 21.93
C VAL A 322 -0.70 9.99 22.07
N LEU A 323 0.62 9.83 22.14
CA LEU A 323 1.24 8.51 22.22
C LEU A 323 0.99 7.82 23.57
N SER A 324 0.96 8.56 24.69
CA SER A 324 0.62 7.99 26.01
C SER A 324 -0.84 7.54 26.12
N LYS A 325 -1.75 8.18 25.37
CA LYS A 325 -3.18 7.84 25.32
C LYS A 325 -3.55 6.89 24.17
N THR A 326 -2.58 6.47 23.34
CA THR A 326 -2.84 5.52 22.25
C THR A 326 -3.11 4.14 22.84
N SER A 327 -4.36 3.70 22.80
CA SER A 327 -4.80 2.39 23.28
C SER A 327 -5.17 1.49 22.12
N PHE A 328 -4.65 0.27 22.12
CA PHE A 328 -4.99 -0.76 21.13
C PHE A 328 -6.14 -1.67 21.60
N THR A 329 -6.84 -1.25 22.66
CA THR A 329 -8.03 -1.96 23.14
C THR A 329 -9.10 -1.98 22.05
N GLY A 330 -9.62 -3.16 21.72
CA GLY A 330 -10.62 -3.33 20.67
C GLY A 330 -10.06 -3.49 19.24
N VAL A 331 -8.76 -3.26 19.00
CA VAL A 331 -8.15 -3.45 17.68
C VAL A 331 -8.34 -4.87 17.17
N ALA A 332 -8.17 -5.89 18.01
CA ALA A 332 -8.39 -7.28 17.64
C ALA A 332 -9.84 -7.56 17.18
N LYS A 333 -10.83 -6.90 17.80
CA LYS A 333 -12.25 -7.03 17.42
C LYS A 333 -12.51 -6.40 16.06
N VAL A 334 -11.98 -5.20 15.82
CA VAL A 334 -12.10 -4.53 14.51
C VAL A 334 -11.38 -5.32 13.43
N LEU A 335 -10.15 -5.80 13.68
CA LEU A 335 -9.41 -6.67 12.76
C LEU A 335 -10.21 -7.93 12.41
N ALA A 336 -10.80 -8.61 13.40
CA ALA A 336 -11.61 -9.81 13.15
C ALA A 336 -12.83 -9.52 12.27
N LYS A 337 -13.52 -8.40 12.52
CA LYS A 337 -14.67 -7.96 11.72
C LYS A 337 -14.28 -7.65 10.27
N GLU A 338 -13.25 -6.82 10.07
CA GLU A 338 -12.81 -6.43 8.73
C GLU A 338 -12.19 -7.61 7.98
N LYS A 339 -11.52 -8.51 8.69
CA LYS A 339 -11.05 -9.78 8.14
C LYS A 339 -12.20 -10.62 7.62
N ALA A 340 -13.25 -10.83 8.42
CA ALA A 340 -14.42 -11.60 8.00
C ALA A 340 -15.07 -10.98 6.76
N LYS A 341 -15.23 -9.65 6.73
CA LYS A 341 -15.77 -8.92 5.57
C LYS A 341 -14.96 -9.16 4.30
N GLY A 342 -13.64 -9.07 4.37
CA GLY A 342 -12.77 -9.32 3.21
C GLY A 342 -12.80 -10.77 2.71
N TYR A 343 -12.83 -11.74 3.62
CA TYR A 343 -12.97 -13.16 3.25
C TYR A 343 -14.31 -13.45 2.56
N VAL A 344 -15.42 -12.95 3.12
CA VAL A 344 -16.75 -13.10 2.52
C VAL A 344 -16.77 -12.53 1.11
N PHE A 345 -16.25 -11.31 0.91
CA PHE A 345 -16.21 -10.72 -0.43
C PHE A 345 -15.40 -11.55 -1.43
N ILE A 346 -14.24 -12.07 -1.04
CA ILE A 346 -13.42 -12.93 -1.93
C ILE A 346 -14.16 -14.22 -2.25
N GLN A 347 -14.76 -14.87 -1.25
CA GLN A 347 -15.55 -16.09 -1.45
C GLN A 347 -16.75 -15.84 -2.37
N ASP A 348 -17.46 -14.73 -2.18
CA ASP A 348 -18.58 -14.33 -3.02
C ASP A 348 -18.17 -14.04 -4.46
N CYS A 349 -16.99 -13.47 -4.68
CA CYS A 349 -16.42 -13.32 -6.03
C CYS A 349 -16.13 -14.69 -6.66
N LEU A 350 -15.50 -15.59 -5.91
CA LEU A 350 -15.09 -16.89 -6.42
C LEU A 350 -16.26 -17.86 -6.62
N ALA A 351 -17.36 -17.69 -5.89
CA ALA A 351 -18.59 -18.45 -6.06
C ALA A 351 -19.40 -18.03 -7.30
N SER A 352 -19.16 -16.83 -7.84
CA SER A 352 -19.93 -16.29 -8.97
C SER A 352 -19.34 -16.60 -10.35
N VAL A 353 -18.31 -17.47 -10.45
CA VAL A 353 -17.55 -17.76 -11.69
C VAL A 353 -17.60 -19.19 -12.19
#